data_AF-A0A8D8S483-F1
#
_entry.id   AF-A0A8D8S483-F1
#
_cell.length_a   1.000
_cell.length_b   1.000
_cell.length_c   1.000
_cell.angle_alpha   90.00
_cell.angle_beta   90.00
_cell.angle_gamma   90.00
#
_symmetry.space_group_name_H-M   'P 1'
#
loop_
_entity.id
_entity.type
_entity.pdbx_description
1 polymer ?
#
loop_
_entity_poly.entity_id
_entity_poly.type
_entity_poly.pdbx_seq_one_letter_code
_entity_poly.pdbx_strand_id
1 'polypeptide(L)'
;MNSWEELRKQARKLENDIDVKLTCLSKLGTGSHGLKSSESDTEPLLSADHMIESTASEIESLLVKLSDTNEKMSDIMAEGGKDAAAIHTLQRHKEILEDYKKELNKTINNIQSRKDREQLMHSVRKDIDSYKNSTSKLNRRMDMYLKENEHIRASDRLVQDQIQIVLDTREHLTSQRQHLKRLHTRLHDISSKFPLLTSLIPRIT
;
A
#
# COMPACT_ATOMS: atom_id res chain seq x y z
N MET A 1 -54.44 -29.21 28.07
CA MET A 1 -53.22 -30.01 27.78
C MET A 1 -52.53 -29.67 26.45
N ASN A 2 -53.21 -29.10 25.44
CA ASN A 2 -52.57 -28.79 24.13
C ASN A 2 -51.63 -27.56 24.12
N SER A 3 -51.85 -26.57 25.00
CA SER A 3 -51.09 -25.31 24.97
C SER A 3 -49.59 -25.50 25.27
N TRP A 4 -49.24 -26.43 26.18
CA TRP A 4 -47.83 -26.74 26.50
C TRP A 4 -47.10 -27.39 25.30
N GLU A 5 -47.72 -28.38 24.67
CA GLU A 5 -47.15 -29.11 23.54
C GLU A 5 -46.93 -28.18 22.33
N GLU A 6 -47.85 -27.23 22.11
CA GLU A 6 -47.75 -26.20 21.08
C GLU A 6 -46.59 -25.22 21.34
N LEU A 7 -46.45 -24.70 22.57
CA LEU A 7 -45.33 -23.83 22.94
C LEU A 7 -43.98 -24.55 22.83
N ARG A 8 -43.93 -25.85 23.16
CA ARG A 8 -42.71 -26.66 23.00
C ARG A 8 -42.32 -26.85 21.55
N LYS A 9 -43.28 -27.10 20.66
CA LYS A 9 -43.02 -27.16 19.22
C LYS A 9 -42.57 -25.81 18.67
N GLN A 10 -43.17 -24.71 19.15
CA GLN A 10 -42.78 -23.36 18.78
C GLN A 10 -41.36 -23.01 19.23
N ALA A 11 -41.00 -23.33 20.48
CA ALA A 11 -39.65 -23.12 21.01
C ALA A 11 -38.60 -23.87 20.16
N ARG A 12 -38.82 -25.16 19.87
CA ARG A 12 -37.91 -25.94 19.01
C ARG A 12 -37.75 -25.35 17.60
N LYS A 13 -38.83 -24.81 17.02
CA LYS A 13 -38.77 -24.16 15.71
C LYS A 13 -37.92 -22.89 15.77
N LEU A 14 -38.12 -22.07 16.80
CA LEU A 14 -37.33 -20.85 17.02
C LEU A 14 -35.85 -21.18 17.27
N GLU A 15 -35.54 -22.21 18.04
CA GLU A 15 -34.16 -22.68 18.26
C GLU A 15 -33.48 -23.07 16.94
N ASN A 16 -34.15 -23.85 16.10
CA ASN A 16 -33.61 -24.25 14.79
C ASN A 16 -33.40 -23.04 13.86
N ASP A 17 -34.34 -22.09 13.84
CA ASP A 17 -34.21 -20.88 13.03
C ASP A 17 -33.07 -19.97 13.53
N ILE A 18 -32.86 -19.89 14.85
CA ILE A 18 -31.73 -19.19 15.47
C ILE A 18 -30.41 -19.86 15.08
N ASP A 19 -30.29 -21.18 15.21
CA ASP A 19 -29.07 -21.93 14.92
C ASP A 19 -28.60 -21.74 13.45
N VAL A 20 -29.54 -21.83 12.51
CA VAL A 20 -29.26 -21.61 11.08
C VAL A 20 -28.76 -20.18 10.83
N LYS A 21 -29.40 -19.17 11.44
CA LYS A 21 -29.00 -17.78 11.27
C LYS A 21 -27.70 -17.45 11.98
N LEU A 22 -27.43 -18.04 13.14
CA LEU A 22 -26.19 -17.85 13.89
C LEU A 22 -25.02 -18.46 13.13
N THR A 23 -25.20 -19.63 12.53
CA THR A 23 -24.23 -20.23 11.59
C THR A 23 -24.00 -19.34 10.37
N CYS A 24 -25.05 -18.72 9.83
CA CYS A 24 -24.94 -17.76 8.73
C CYS A 24 -24.13 -16.53 9.15
N LEU A 25 -24.49 -15.89 10.27
CA LEU A 25 -23.79 -14.73 10.83
C LEU A 25 -22.32 -15.04 11.09
N SER A 26 -21.99 -16.23 11.62
CA SER A 26 -20.60 -16.66 11.82
C SER A 26 -19.84 -16.79 10.50
N LYS A 27 -20.46 -17.29 9.43
CA LYS A 27 -19.86 -17.36 8.09
C LYS A 27 -19.64 -15.98 7.46
N LEU A 28 -20.61 -15.07 7.62
CA LEU A 28 -20.47 -13.67 7.20
C LEU A 28 -19.33 -13.01 7.99
N GLY A 29 -19.32 -13.23 9.31
CA GLY A 29 -18.37 -12.64 10.25
C GLY A 29 -16.95 -13.17 10.18
N THR A 30 -16.72 -14.36 9.61
CA THR A 30 -15.40 -14.94 9.37
C THR A 30 -14.81 -14.54 8.00
N GLY A 31 -15.59 -13.87 7.15
CA GLY A 31 -15.13 -13.45 5.82
C GLY A 31 -14.99 -14.62 4.84
N SER A 32 -15.71 -15.74 5.05
CA SER A 32 -15.70 -16.85 4.08
C SER A 32 -16.34 -16.48 2.73
N HIS A 33 -16.98 -15.31 2.64
CA HIS A 33 -17.43 -14.72 1.39
C HIS A 33 -16.29 -13.86 0.81
N GLY A 34 -15.43 -14.46 -0.02
CA GLY A 34 -14.58 -13.70 -0.94
C GLY A 34 -13.08 -13.72 -0.69
N LEU A 35 -12.46 -14.91 -0.72
CA LEU A 35 -11.04 -15.05 -1.11
C LEU A 35 -10.81 -14.76 -2.61
N LYS A 36 -11.64 -13.89 -3.22
CA LYS A 36 -11.60 -13.48 -4.62
C LYS A 36 -12.12 -12.04 -4.77
N SER A 37 -11.31 -11.06 -4.35
CA SER A 37 -11.25 -9.77 -5.04
C SER A 37 -9.81 -9.67 -5.52
N SER A 38 -9.47 -10.05 -6.75
CA SER A 38 -9.72 -9.24 -7.95
C SER A 38 -9.64 -7.75 -7.60
N GLU A 39 -8.41 -7.24 -7.65
CA GLU A 39 -7.93 -5.93 -8.11
C GLU A 39 -8.96 -4.87 -8.59
N SER A 40 -10.07 -4.67 -7.87
CA SER A 40 -10.99 -3.54 -8.04
C SER A 40 -11.43 -3.04 -6.67
N ASP A 41 -10.83 -1.93 -6.25
CA ASP A 41 -11.00 -1.22 -4.96
C ASP A 41 -12.39 -0.57 -4.78
N THR A 42 -13.48 -1.13 -5.32
CA THR A 42 -14.78 -0.43 -5.28
C THR A 42 -16.00 -1.35 -5.39
N GLU A 43 -16.14 -2.37 -4.53
CA GLU A 43 -17.43 -3.05 -4.30
C GLU A 43 -17.51 -3.57 -2.85
N PRO A 44 -18.70 -3.64 -2.23
CA PRO A 44 -19.03 -2.80 -1.08
C PRO A 44 -18.88 -3.55 0.24
N LEU A 45 -17.83 -3.20 1.01
CA LEU A 45 -17.74 -3.55 2.44
C LEU A 45 -18.99 -3.10 3.21
N LEU A 46 -19.61 -1.98 2.81
CA LEU A 46 -20.87 -1.48 3.36
C LEU A 46 -22.05 -2.46 3.18
N SER A 47 -22.09 -3.22 2.09
CA SER A 47 -23.18 -4.19 1.87
C SER A 47 -23.03 -5.42 2.75
N ALA A 48 -21.80 -5.90 2.96
CA ALA A 48 -21.54 -7.01 3.88
C ALA A 48 -21.79 -6.62 5.35
N ASP A 49 -21.39 -5.41 5.74
CA ASP A 49 -21.61 -4.85 7.08
C ASP A 49 -23.12 -4.71 7.37
N HIS A 50 -23.87 -4.17 6.41
CA HIS A 50 -25.33 -4.05 6.53
C HIS A 50 -26.02 -5.42 6.57
N MET A 51 -25.50 -6.43 5.87
CA MET A 51 -26.00 -7.80 5.97
C MET A 51 -25.70 -8.43 7.34
N ILE A 52 -24.52 -8.18 7.91
CA ILE A 52 -24.15 -8.61 9.27
C ILE A 52 -25.07 -7.95 10.30
N GLU A 53 -25.29 -6.64 10.22
CA GLU A 53 -26.15 -5.90 11.15
C GLU A 53 -27.63 -6.33 11.03
N SER A 54 -28.11 -6.52 9.81
CA SER A 54 -29.47 -7.04 9.56
C SER A 54 -29.65 -8.44 10.13
N THR A 55 -28.70 -9.35 9.88
CA THR A 55 -28.78 -10.74 10.39
C THR A 55 -28.64 -10.81 11.91
N ALA A 56 -27.80 -9.97 12.52
CA ALA A 56 -27.71 -9.84 13.98
C ALA A 56 -29.03 -9.35 14.59
N SER A 57 -29.63 -8.29 14.02
CA SER A 57 -30.91 -7.74 14.47
C SER A 57 -32.06 -8.75 14.35
N GLU A 58 -32.05 -9.56 13.28
CA GLU A 58 -33.02 -10.65 13.10
C GLU A 58 -32.86 -11.75 14.17
N ILE A 59 -31.63 -12.12 14.52
CA ILE A 59 -31.38 -13.12 15.58
C ILE A 59 -31.82 -12.55 16.95
N GLU A 60 -31.55 -11.29 17.24
CA GLU A 60 -32.04 -10.64 18.46
C GLU A 60 -33.56 -10.68 18.56
N SER A 61 -34.27 -10.38 17.46
CA SER A 61 -35.73 -10.49 17.41
C SER A 61 -36.23 -11.92 17.68
N LEU A 62 -35.54 -12.93 17.15
CA LEU A 62 -35.87 -14.34 17.39
C LEU A 62 -35.58 -14.76 18.84
N LEU A 63 -34.49 -14.27 19.44
CA LEU A 63 -34.15 -14.51 20.84
C LEU A 63 -35.17 -13.92 21.80
N VAL A 64 -35.69 -12.72 21.50
CA VAL A 64 -36.80 -12.11 22.26
C VAL A 64 -38.05 -13.00 22.16
N LYS A 65 -38.43 -13.44 20.96
CA LYS A 65 -39.57 -14.35 20.77
C LYS A 65 -39.39 -15.68 21.51
N LEU A 66 -38.18 -16.25 21.52
CA LEU A 66 -37.87 -17.47 22.28
C LEU A 66 -38.00 -17.23 23.79
N SER A 67 -37.56 -16.06 24.27
CA SER A 67 -37.73 -15.63 25.66
C SER A 67 -39.20 -15.56 26.05
N ASP A 68 -40.03 -14.90 25.23
CA ASP A 68 -41.47 -14.79 25.47
C ASP A 68 -42.17 -16.15 25.47
N THR A 69 -41.74 -17.07 24.59
CA THR A 69 -42.28 -18.44 24.58
C THR A 69 -41.87 -19.22 25.83
N ASN A 70 -40.65 -19.04 26.32
CA ASN A 70 -40.17 -19.67 27.55
C ASN A 70 -40.86 -19.09 28.79
N GLU A 71 -41.21 -17.80 28.79
CA GLU A 71 -41.98 -17.16 29.86
C GLU A 71 -43.41 -17.71 29.92
N LYS A 72 -44.12 -17.75 28.79
CA LYS A 72 -45.47 -18.37 28.68
C LYS A 72 -45.47 -19.84 29.10
N MET A 73 -44.39 -20.55 28.76
CA MET A 73 -44.19 -21.93 29.17
C MET A 73 -43.99 -22.02 30.70
N SER A 74 -43.23 -21.09 31.30
CA SER A 74 -43.06 -20.96 32.74
C SER A 74 -44.37 -20.68 33.48
N ASP A 75 -45.24 -19.82 32.93
CA ASP A 75 -46.52 -19.46 33.54
C ASP A 75 -47.49 -20.65 33.59
N ILE A 76 -47.58 -21.42 32.49
CA ILE A 76 -48.42 -22.63 32.44
C ILE A 76 -47.94 -23.68 33.47
N MET A 77 -46.64 -23.77 33.72
CA MET A 77 -46.07 -24.66 34.74
C MET A 77 -46.31 -24.17 36.18
N ALA A 78 -46.50 -22.86 36.36
CA ALA A 78 -46.86 -22.30 37.65
C ALA A 78 -48.35 -22.53 37.98
N GLU A 79 -49.23 -22.53 36.97
CA GLU A 79 -50.68 -22.74 37.11
C GLU A 79 -51.11 -24.21 37.15
N GLY A 80 -50.36 -25.12 36.51
CA GLY A 80 -50.73 -26.54 36.40
C GLY A 80 -49.62 -27.50 36.82
N GLY A 81 -49.83 -28.18 37.96
CA GLY A 81 -49.19 -29.43 38.43
C GLY A 81 -47.80 -29.83 37.89
N LYS A 82 -46.82 -29.87 38.81
CA LYS A 82 -45.38 -30.18 38.62
C LYS A 82 -45.09 -31.55 37.98
N ASP A 83 -45.12 -31.64 36.65
CA ASP A 83 -44.52 -32.77 35.93
C ASP A 83 -42.99 -32.56 35.82
N ALA A 84 -42.20 -33.47 36.41
CA ALA A 84 -40.74 -33.35 36.47
C ALA A 84 -40.09 -33.29 35.08
N ALA A 85 -40.68 -33.98 34.09
CA ALA A 85 -40.20 -33.95 32.71
C ALA A 85 -40.39 -32.58 32.04
N ALA A 86 -41.50 -31.90 32.36
CA ALA A 86 -41.82 -30.57 31.85
C ALA A 86 -40.91 -29.49 32.48
N ILE A 87 -40.59 -29.61 33.77
CA ILE A 87 -39.63 -28.73 34.47
C ILE A 87 -38.25 -28.82 33.83
N HIS A 88 -37.74 -30.04 33.61
CA HIS A 88 -36.42 -30.23 33.00
C HIS A 88 -36.38 -29.73 31.55
N THR A 89 -37.47 -29.89 30.81
CA THR A 89 -37.58 -29.38 29.43
C THR A 89 -37.52 -27.86 29.40
N LEU A 90 -38.26 -27.17 30.27
CA LEU A 90 -38.22 -25.71 30.37
C LEU A 90 -36.84 -25.20 30.79
N GLN A 91 -36.22 -25.86 31.76
CA GLN A 91 -34.87 -25.52 32.21
C GLN A 91 -33.87 -25.60 31.04
N ARG A 92 -33.97 -26.67 30.23
CA ARG A 92 -33.13 -26.84 29.04
C ARG A 92 -33.35 -25.72 28.01
N HIS A 93 -34.60 -25.32 27.76
CA HIS A 93 -34.90 -24.22 26.86
C HIS A 93 -34.35 -22.87 27.36
N LYS A 94 -34.31 -22.64 28.68
CA LYS A 94 -33.70 -21.44 29.28
C LYS A 94 -32.17 -21.44 29.12
N GLU A 95 -31.52 -22.59 29.34
CA GLU A 95 -30.07 -22.75 29.12
C GLU A 95 -29.69 -22.52 27.66
N ILE A 96 -30.42 -23.15 26.71
CA ILE A 96 -30.18 -22.99 25.27
C ILE A 96 -30.30 -21.51 24.86
N LEU A 97 -31.31 -20.80 25.38
CA LEU A 97 -31.49 -19.38 25.12
C LEU A 97 -30.28 -18.55 25.61
N GLU A 98 -29.78 -18.85 26.80
CA GLU A 98 -28.61 -18.15 27.36
C GLU A 98 -27.35 -18.45 26.53
N ASP A 99 -27.17 -19.70 26.09
CA ASP A 99 -26.08 -20.12 25.21
C ASP A 99 -26.12 -19.36 23.88
N TYR A 100 -27.28 -19.25 23.23
CA TYR A 100 -27.41 -18.47 22.00
C TYR A 100 -27.12 -16.98 22.20
N LYS A 101 -27.56 -16.38 23.32
CA LYS A 101 -27.21 -14.98 23.64
C LYS A 101 -25.70 -14.79 23.81
N LYS A 102 -25.02 -15.72 24.48
CA LYS A 102 -23.56 -15.70 24.63
C LYS A 102 -22.87 -15.86 23.28
N GLU A 103 -23.36 -16.77 22.44
CA GLU A 103 -22.78 -17.04 21.14
C GLU A 103 -22.93 -15.87 20.16
N LEU A 104 -24.10 -15.22 20.13
CA LEU A 104 -24.32 -14.00 19.35
C LEU A 104 -23.35 -12.89 19.77
N ASN A 105 -23.27 -12.59 21.07
CA ASN A 105 -22.35 -11.58 21.59
C ASN A 105 -20.89 -11.90 21.26
N LYS A 106 -20.48 -13.16 21.42
CA LYS A 106 -19.13 -13.62 21.06
C LYS A 106 -18.85 -13.41 19.57
N THR A 107 -19.83 -13.71 18.71
CA THR A 107 -19.71 -13.57 17.25
C THR A 107 -19.59 -12.08 16.87
N ILE A 108 -20.44 -11.21 17.42
CA ILE A 108 -20.38 -9.76 17.19
C ILE A 108 -19.03 -9.18 17.63
N ASN A 109 -18.58 -9.51 18.84
CA ASN A 109 -17.29 -9.05 19.36
C ASN A 109 -16.11 -9.50 18.49
N ASN A 110 -16.17 -10.72 17.95
CA ASN A 110 -15.17 -11.23 17.02
C ASN A 110 -15.15 -10.42 15.73
N ILE A 111 -16.33 -10.18 15.14
CA ILE A 111 -16.48 -9.37 13.91
C ILE A 111 -15.90 -7.97 14.13
N GLN A 112 -16.28 -7.30 15.22
CA GLN A 112 -15.78 -5.96 15.54
C GLN A 112 -14.26 -5.95 15.71
N SER A 113 -13.70 -6.90 16.47
CA SER A 113 -12.25 -7.03 16.67
C SER A 113 -11.50 -7.27 15.35
N ARG A 114 -12.12 -7.96 14.38
CA ARG A 114 -11.55 -8.14 13.03
C ARG A 114 -11.58 -6.84 12.23
N LYS A 115 -12.71 -6.13 12.27
CA LYS A 115 -12.89 -4.84 11.59
C LYS A 115 -11.89 -3.79 12.10
N ASP A 116 -11.73 -3.68 13.41
CA ASP A 116 -10.76 -2.75 14.02
C ASP A 116 -9.33 -3.08 13.57
N ARG A 117 -8.97 -4.37 13.55
CA ARG A 117 -7.67 -4.83 13.04
C ARG A 117 -7.46 -4.46 11.58
N GLU A 118 -8.47 -4.64 10.73
CA GLU A 118 -8.38 -4.31 9.31
C GLU A 118 -8.21 -2.80 9.08
N GLN A 119 -8.98 -1.97 9.81
CA GLN A 119 -8.86 -0.51 9.74
C GLN A 119 -7.46 -0.04 10.15
N LEU A 120 -6.91 -0.59 11.22
CA LEU A 120 -5.54 -0.30 11.65
C LEU A 120 -4.52 -0.69 10.59
N MET A 121 -4.64 -1.89 10.01
CA MET A 121 -3.72 -2.37 8.97
C MET A 121 -3.82 -1.54 7.68
N HIS A 122 -5.02 -1.10 7.30
CA HIS A 122 -5.21 -0.21 6.15
C HIS A 122 -4.52 1.14 6.37
N SER A 123 -4.65 1.73 7.56
CA SER A 123 -3.97 2.98 7.92
C SER A 123 -2.45 2.83 7.85
N VAL A 124 -1.91 1.78 8.48
CA VAL A 124 -0.46 1.53 8.47
C VAL A 124 0.07 1.32 7.05
N ARG A 125 -0.67 0.59 6.20
CA ARG A 125 -0.28 0.38 4.81
C ARG A 125 -0.23 1.69 4.02
N LYS A 126 -1.26 2.54 4.19
CA LYS A 126 -1.30 3.87 3.57
C LYS A 126 -0.13 4.75 4.01
N ASP A 127 0.24 4.71 5.29
CA ASP A 127 1.37 5.48 5.82
C ASP A 127 2.71 4.96 5.28
N ILE A 128 2.88 3.63 5.21
CA ILE A 128 4.07 3.00 4.62
C ILE A 128 4.21 3.37 3.14
N ASP A 129 3.13 3.28 2.36
CA ASP A 129 3.16 3.62 0.94
C ASP A 129 3.46 5.10 0.72
N SER A 130 2.91 5.97 1.58
CA SER A 130 3.20 7.41 1.57
C SER A 130 4.67 7.70 1.89
N TYR A 131 5.22 7.06 2.93
CA TYR A 131 6.63 7.21 3.31
C TYR A 131 7.58 6.67 2.24
N LYS A 132 7.29 5.49 1.67
CA LYS A 132 8.08 4.88 0.61
C LYS A 132 8.07 5.74 -0.65
N ASN A 133 6.92 6.28 -1.04
CA ASN A 133 6.82 7.19 -2.18
C ASN A 133 7.57 8.51 -1.94
N SER A 134 7.49 9.06 -0.73
CA SER A 134 8.23 10.28 -0.37
C SER A 134 9.75 10.04 -0.38
N THR A 135 10.20 8.96 0.25
CA THR A 135 11.61 8.56 0.31
C THR A 135 12.16 8.22 -1.08
N SER A 136 11.38 7.51 -1.91
CA SER A 136 11.77 7.20 -3.30
C SER A 136 11.94 8.47 -4.14
N LYS A 137 11.05 9.47 -3.99
CA LYS A 137 11.19 10.77 -4.65
C LYS A 137 12.44 11.53 -4.18
N LEU A 138 12.71 11.52 -2.86
CA LEU A 138 13.88 12.17 -2.29
C LEU A 138 15.19 11.53 -2.77
N ASN A 139 15.25 10.19 -2.76
CA ASN A 139 16.41 9.42 -3.24
C ASN A 139 16.65 9.65 -4.74
N ARG A 140 15.58 9.63 -5.57
CA ARG A 140 15.72 9.92 -7.00
C ARG A 140 16.27 11.33 -7.25
N ARG A 141 15.83 12.31 -6.46
CA ARG A 141 16.34 13.68 -6.54
C ARG A 141 17.81 13.75 -6.10
N MET A 142 18.18 13.05 -5.04
CA MET A 142 19.57 12.96 -4.58
C MET A 142 20.49 12.31 -5.63
N ASP A 143 20.07 11.19 -6.22
CA ASP A 143 20.83 10.51 -7.29
C ASP A 143 21.02 11.41 -8.52
N MET A 144 20.01 12.23 -8.86
CA MET A 144 20.11 13.20 -9.94
C MET A 144 21.19 14.25 -9.65
N TYR A 145 21.20 14.83 -8.44
CA TYR A 145 22.20 15.81 -8.05
C TYR A 145 23.61 15.22 -7.96
N LEU A 146 23.73 13.97 -7.54
CA LEU A 146 25.03 13.29 -7.47
C LEU A 146 25.62 13.12 -8.88
N LYS A 147 24.81 12.67 -9.84
CA LYS A 147 25.21 12.56 -11.26
C LYS A 147 25.57 13.92 -11.86
N GLU A 148 24.79 14.96 -11.56
CA GLU A 148 25.09 16.32 -12.01
C GLU A 148 26.45 16.80 -11.48
N ASN A 149 26.76 16.53 -10.21
CA ASN A 149 28.05 16.85 -9.62
C ASN A 149 29.21 16.11 -10.32
N GLU A 150 29.02 14.83 -10.65
CA GLU A 150 30.00 14.07 -11.44
C GLU A 150 30.22 14.68 -12.84
N HIS A 151 29.15 15.08 -13.53
CA HIS A 151 29.24 15.76 -14.82
C HIS A 151 29.96 17.10 -14.74
N ILE A 152 29.69 17.90 -13.70
CA ILE A 152 30.39 19.18 -13.47
C ILE A 152 31.88 18.92 -13.27
N ARG A 153 32.25 17.94 -12.43
CA ARG A 153 33.66 17.59 -12.20
C ARG A 153 34.36 17.06 -13.46
N ALA A 154 33.65 16.31 -14.30
CA ALA A 154 34.18 15.86 -15.58
C ALA A 154 34.38 17.04 -16.54
N SER A 155 33.41 17.94 -16.63
CA SER A 155 33.49 19.16 -17.45
C SER A 155 34.64 20.06 -17.01
N ASP A 156 34.85 20.23 -15.70
CA ASP A 156 35.95 21.04 -15.15
C ASP A 156 37.32 20.50 -15.59
N ARG A 157 37.52 19.18 -15.55
CA ARG A 157 38.75 18.55 -16.05
C ARG A 157 38.95 18.77 -17.55
N LEU A 158 37.90 18.57 -18.36
CA LEU A 158 37.97 18.78 -19.81
C LEU A 158 38.30 20.24 -20.16
N VAL A 159 37.74 21.19 -19.43
CA VAL A 159 38.05 22.62 -19.59
C VAL A 159 39.51 22.88 -19.22
N GLN A 160 40.00 22.30 -18.12
CA GLN A 160 41.40 22.45 -17.71
C GLN A 160 42.37 21.86 -18.76
N ASP A 161 42.05 20.71 -19.33
CA ASP A 161 42.84 20.10 -20.42
C ASP A 161 42.83 20.99 -21.67
N GLN A 162 41.67 21.56 -22.02
CA GLN A 162 41.56 22.48 -23.15
C GLN A 162 42.36 23.78 -22.93
N ILE A 163 42.36 24.32 -21.70
CA ILE A 163 43.19 25.47 -21.32
C ILE A 163 44.66 25.13 -21.53
N GLN A 164 45.10 23.95 -21.09
CA GLN A 164 46.49 23.51 -21.26
C GLN A 164 46.87 23.40 -22.75
N ILE A 165 46.03 22.77 -23.56
CA ILE A 165 46.25 22.65 -25.02
C ILE A 165 46.36 24.04 -25.68
N VAL A 166 45.52 24.99 -25.29
CA VAL A 166 45.54 26.35 -25.83
C VAL A 166 46.81 27.10 -25.41
N LEU A 167 47.26 26.94 -24.17
CA LEU A 167 48.52 27.53 -23.68
C LEU A 167 49.72 26.97 -24.45
N ASP A 168 49.80 25.66 -24.62
CA ASP A 168 50.85 24.99 -25.37
C ASP A 168 50.84 25.43 -26.85
N THR A 169 49.65 25.52 -27.45
CA THR A 169 49.48 26.00 -28.84
C THR A 169 49.94 27.46 -28.98
N ARG A 170 49.61 28.33 -28.02
CA ARG A 170 50.06 29.72 -28.00
C ARG A 170 51.59 29.80 -27.92
N GLU A 171 52.21 29.01 -27.05
CA GLU A 171 53.66 28.95 -26.94
C GLU A 171 54.30 28.49 -28.26
N HIS A 172 53.74 27.41 -28.85
CA HIS A 172 54.19 26.88 -30.13
C HIS A 172 54.10 27.92 -31.26
N LEU A 173 52.97 28.62 -31.41
CA LEU A 173 52.80 29.69 -32.39
C LEU A 173 53.75 30.86 -32.14
N THR A 174 54.02 31.19 -30.88
CA THR A 174 54.97 32.24 -30.51
C THR A 174 56.39 31.86 -30.93
N SER A 175 56.79 30.61 -30.69
CA SER A 175 58.06 30.04 -31.14
C SER A 175 58.17 30.03 -32.66
N GLN A 176 57.15 29.54 -33.38
CA GLN A 176 57.09 29.56 -34.84
C GLN A 176 57.25 30.99 -35.39
N ARG A 177 56.60 31.98 -34.77
CA ARG A 177 56.76 33.40 -35.14
C ARG A 177 58.20 33.87 -34.99
N GLN A 178 58.91 33.46 -33.94
CA GLN A 178 60.33 33.79 -33.77
C GLN A 178 61.20 33.12 -34.84
N HIS A 179 60.92 31.86 -35.19
CA HIS A 179 61.60 31.16 -36.30
C HIS A 179 61.38 31.87 -37.64
N LEU A 180 60.14 32.24 -37.97
CA LEU A 180 59.82 32.99 -39.19
C LEU A 180 60.51 34.36 -39.23
N LYS A 181 60.60 35.07 -38.10
CA LYS A 181 61.37 36.32 -38.01
C LYS A 181 62.85 36.09 -38.32
N ARG A 182 63.47 35.02 -37.77
CA ARG A 182 64.87 34.67 -38.06
C ARG A 182 65.08 34.31 -39.54
N LEU A 183 64.14 33.56 -40.13
CA LEU A 183 64.17 33.23 -41.57
C LEU A 183 64.03 34.49 -42.43
N HIS A 184 63.10 35.37 -42.08
CA HIS A 184 62.93 36.66 -42.75
C HIS A 184 64.22 37.49 -42.72
N THR A 185 64.89 37.60 -41.57
CA THR A 185 66.19 38.30 -41.47
C THR A 185 67.24 37.65 -42.37
N ARG A 186 67.39 36.32 -42.36
CA ARG A 186 68.37 35.63 -43.24
C ARG A 186 68.05 35.78 -44.73
N LEU A 187 66.78 35.72 -45.10
CA LEU A 187 66.35 35.95 -46.48
C LEU A 187 66.62 37.40 -46.91
N HIS A 188 66.37 38.36 -46.03
CA HIS A 188 66.72 39.75 -46.25
C HIS A 188 68.24 39.93 -46.43
N ASP A 189 69.06 39.27 -45.60
CA ASP A 189 70.52 39.28 -45.74
C ASP A 189 70.97 38.69 -47.09
N ILE A 190 70.38 37.57 -47.52
CA ILE A 190 70.65 36.97 -48.84
C ILE A 190 70.23 37.92 -49.97
N SER A 191 69.03 38.51 -49.87
CA SER A 191 68.50 39.46 -50.85
C SER A 191 69.40 40.69 -50.99
N SER A 192 69.97 41.19 -49.89
CA SER A 192 70.92 42.30 -49.92
C SER A 192 72.25 41.96 -50.61
N LYS A 193 72.67 40.68 -50.55
CA LYS A 193 73.90 40.19 -51.18
C LYS A 193 73.72 39.76 -52.64
N PHE A 194 72.49 39.48 -53.06
CA PHE A 194 72.19 39.04 -54.41
C PHE A 194 72.61 40.07 -55.50
N PRO A 195 72.37 41.39 -55.34
CA PRO A 195 72.87 42.41 -56.26
C PRO A 195 74.40 42.39 -56.43
N LEU A 196 75.15 42.14 -55.34
CA LEU A 196 76.61 42.05 -55.37
C LEU A 196 77.07 40.85 -56.22
N LEU A 197 76.41 39.70 -56.08
CA LEU A 197 76.67 38.54 -56.94
C LEU A 197 76.33 38.85 -58.40
N THR A 198 75.19 39.48 -58.68
CA THR A 198 74.84 39.88 -60.05
C THR A 198 75.79 40.93 -60.63
N SER A 199 76.46 41.74 -59.80
CA SER A 199 77.49 42.67 -60.24
C SER A 199 78.85 42.00 -60.51
N LEU A 200 79.12 40.87 -59.84
CA LEU A 200 80.33 40.08 -60.04
C LEU A 200 80.25 39.21 -61.30
N ILE A 201 79.08 38.68 -61.64
CA ILE A 201 78.86 37.82 -62.81
C ILE A 201 79.40 38.46 -64.12
N PRO A 202 79.00 39.68 -64.52
CA PRO A 202 79.51 40.32 -65.75
C PRO A 202 80.97 40.77 -65.66
N ARG A 203 81.63 40.58 -64.52
CA ARG A 203 83.05 40.92 -64.31
C ARG A 203 83.97 39.71 -64.44
N ILE A 204 83.40 38.49 -64.50
CA ILE A 204 84.12 37.21 -64.51
C ILE A 204 83.84 36.44 -65.82
N THR A 205 82.67 36.64 -66.45
CA THR A 205 82.48 36.41 -67.91
C THR A 205 82.96 37.60 -68.71
#